data_AF-A0A9D8QWF2-F1
#
_entry.id   AF-A0A9D8QWF2-F1
#
_cell.length_a   1.000
_cell.length_b   1.000
_cell.length_c   1.000
_cell.angle_alpha   90.00
_cell.angle_beta   90.00
_cell.angle_gamma   90.00
#
_symmetry.space_group_name_H-M   'P 1'
#
loop_
_entity.id
_entity.type
_entity.pdbx_description
1 polymer ?
#
loop_
_entity_poly.entity_id
_entity_poly.type
_entity_poly.pdbx_seq_one_letter_code
_entity_poly.pdbx_strand_id
1 'polypeptide(L)'
;MKNSKYSLSGVFCLTASLMMFSASQSQGAVGETFLEDEDSVFKFTVLTEEGSTGTVAVGRSVMAGYNISGNITIPSSASNNGIRYRVTAIAADGFRGRDKLISVTIPDSVTTIGEDAFCNCANLQTVEIPDSVTTIGNSAFYGCHSLSSIEIPGSVSILPYQLFRSCKALTDVVLGDGVTIIAQDAFGFCSSLTHLTIPDSVTDIVQYAFQYSALESIVIPASVKTLGKNAFTDCTNLQSVYFEGDMPETGWTIYWATPETLLTYYPTGNATWEAEIKDGMWRDRKVANWTPAPQPGNEISFTPPDPETGVLTLTFTGTLEESDDMVNWTPVPNAKGSYDVDIKAGQKKFYRFVK
;
A
#
# COMPACT_ATOMS: atom_id res chain seq x y z
N MET A 1 -6.93 23.43 -92.05
CA MET A 1 -5.46 23.48 -92.22
C MET A 1 -4.96 24.87 -91.87
N LYS A 2 -3.88 24.96 -91.08
CA LYS A 2 -3.09 26.14 -90.64
C LYS A 2 -3.77 27.07 -89.61
N ASN A 3 -3.31 27.01 -88.35
CA ASN A 3 -2.30 27.87 -87.68
C ASN A 3 -2.85 29.27 -87.34
N SER A 4 -2.58 29.93 -86.22
CA SER A 4 -2.05 29.63 -84.88
C SER A 4 -2.12 31.02 -84.19
N LYS A 5 -2.65 31.12 -82.96
CA LYS A 5 -2.57 32.36 -82.17
C LYS A 5 -1.96 32.05 -80.80
N TYR A 6 -0.86 32.74 -80.52
CA TYR A 6 -0.32 33.27 -79.27
C TYR A 6 -0.70 32.61 -77.93
N SER A 7 0.29 32.30 -77.09
CA SER A 7 0.46 33.03 -75.82
C SER A 7 1.75 32.65 -75.06
N LEU A 8 2.47 33.71 -74.70
CA LEU A 8 3.45 33.95 -73.64
C LEU A 8 4.27 32.82 -72.99
N SER A 9 5.58 33.06 -73.10
CA SER A 9 6.68 32.68 -72.23
C SER A 9 6.45 32.95 -70.74
N GLY A 10 6.84 31.99 -69.89
CA GLY A 10 6.92 32.17 -68.44
C GLY A 10 7.55 30.99 -67.71
N VAL A 11 8.89 31.00 -67.63
CA VAL A 11 9.73 30.63 -66.47
C VAL A 11 9.55 29.24 -65.80
N PHE A 12 10.58 28.41 -66.00
CA PHE A 12 11.25 27.49 -65.06
C PHE A 12 10.53 27.09 -63.75
N CYS A 13 10.32 25.78 -63.57
CA CYS A 13 10.87 25.08 -62.40
C CYS A 13 10.95 23.57 -62.69
N LEU A 14 12.13 22.97 -62.52
CA LEU A 14 12.34 21.53 -62.56
C LEU A 14 11.44 20.87 -61.49
N THR A 15 10.44 20.08 -61.89
CA THR A 15 9.89 19.07 -61.01
C THR A 15 10.82 17.87 -61.02
N ALA A 16 11.89 17.97 -60.24
CA ALA A 16 12.57 16.78 -59.75
C ALA A 16 11.51 15.93 -59.04
N SER A 17 11.23 14.76 -59.62
CA SER A 17 10.52 13.69 -58.97
C SER A 17 11.39 13.24 -57.79
N LEU A 18 11.24 13.94 -56.68
CA LEU A 18 11.86 13.58 -55.43
C LEU A 18 11.04 12.41 -54.90
N MET A 19 11.55 11.20 -55.15
CA MET A 19 11.32 10.06 -54.29
C MET A 19 11.39 10.59 -52.86
N MET A 20 10.23 10.74 -52.19
CA MET A 20 10.25 10.82 -50.74
C MET A 20 10.79 9.47 -50.29
N PHE A 21 12.06 9.47 -49.95
CA PHE A 21 12.67 8.50 -49.09
C PHE A 21 11.65 8.15 -48.01
N SER A 22 11.25 6.89 -47.97
CA SER A 22 10.78 6.30 -46.73
C SER A 22 11.88 6.54 -45.71
N ALA A 23 11.75 7.61 -44.92
CA ALA A 23 12.37 7.63 -43.62
C ALA A 23 11.79 6.40 -42.94
N SER A 24 12.59 5.36 -42.79
CA SER A 24 12.35 4.36 -41.77
C SER A 24 12.29 5.15 -40.47
N GLN A 25 11.09 5.57 -40.06
CA GLN A 25 10.84 5.92 -38.68
C GLN A 25 11.39 4.74 -37.88
N SER A 26 12.28 5.01 -36.93
CA SER A 26 12.83 3.96 -36.08
C SER A 26 11.67 3.10 -35.57
N GLN A 27 11.76 1.80 -35.85
CA GLN A 27 10.93 0.80 -35.19
C GLN A 27 11.22 0.91 -33.69
N GLY A 28 10.17 0.79 -32.87
CA GLY A 28 10.10 1.17 -31.45
C GLY A 28 11.30 0.72 -30.62
N ALA A 29 12.36 1.54 -30.63
CA ALA A 29 13.56 1.20 -29.91
C ALA A 29 13.28 1.25 -28.41
N VAL A 30 13.85 0.33 -27.64
CA VAL A 30 13.73 0.35 -26.17
C VAL A 30 14.12 1.73 -25.64
N GLY A 31 13.22 2.32 -24.84
CA GLY A 31 13.32 3.68 -24.31
C GLY A 31 12.63 4.76 -25.14
N GLU A 32 12.22 4.48 -26.38
CA GLU A 32 11.39 5.42 -27.15
C GLU A 32 10.02 5.58 -26.50
N THR A 33 9.46 6.79 -26.62
CA THR A 33 8.14 7.11 -26.08
C THR A 33 7.16 7.49 -27.18
N PHE A 34 5.89 7.11 -27.03
CA PHE A 34 4.83 7.46 -27.98
C PHE A 34 3.51 7.78 -27.28
N LEU A 35 2.62 8.41 -28.04
CA LEU A 35 1.19 8.58 -27.76
C LEU A 35 0.43 7.74 -28.81
N GLU A 36 -0.70 7.13 -28.46
CA GLU A 36 -1.49 6.36 -29.44
C GLU A 36 -2.20 7.29 -30.45
N ASP A 37 -2.58 8.48 -29.99
CA ASP A 37 -3.14 9.56 -30.79
C ASP A 37 -2.81 10.93 -30.18
N GLU A 38 -3.19 12.01 -30.88
CA GLU A 38 -2.92 13.38 -30.44
C GLU A 38 -3.65 13.76 -29.14
N ASP A 39 -4.71 13.02 -28.80
CA ASP A 39 -5.57 13.26 -27.64
C ASP A 39 -5.26 12.35 -26.43
N SER A 40 -4.27 11.48 -26.58
CA SER A 40 -3.92 10.48 -25.59
C SER A 40 -3.39 11.13 -24.31
N VAL A 41 -4.10 10.87 -23.21
CA VAL A 41 -3.69 11.30 -21.86
C VAL A 41 -2.51 10.47 -21.33
N PHE A 42 -2.30 9.29 -21.89
CA PHE A 42 -1.21 8.37 -21.54
C PHE A 42 -0.05 8.50 -22.52
N LYS A 43 1.15 8.45 -21.97
CA LYS A 43 2.41 8.31 -22.70
C LYS A 43 2.99 6.95 -22.40
N PHE A 44 3.39 6.24 -23.43
CA PHE A 44 3.97 4.91 -23.33
C PHE A 44 5.47 4.98 -23.61
N THR A 45 6.26 4.25 -22.83
CA THR A 45 7.71 4.08 -23.03
C THR A 45 7.97 2.62 -23.35
N VAL A 46 8.63 2.33 -24.48
CA VAL A 46 8.95 0.96 -24.89
C VAL A 46 9.98 0.35 -23.93
N LEU A 47 9.65 -0.81 -23.35
CA LEU A 47 10.51 -1.59 -22.46
C LEU A 47 11.16 -2.77 -23.19
N THR A 48 10.36 -3.45 -24.01
CA THR A 48 10.82 -4.55 -24.87
C THR A 48 10.14 -4.48 -26.21
N GLU A 49 10.83 -4.93 -27.25
CA GLU A 49 10.28 -5.12 -28.59
C GLU A 49 10.75 -6.47 -29.13
N GLU A 50 9.80 -7.29 -29.59
CA GLU A 50 9.97 -8.62 -30.13
C GLU A 50 9.08 -8.75 -31.39
N GLY A 51 9.61 -8.33 -32.54
CA GLY A 51 8.89 -8.37 -33.80
C GLY A 51 7.70 -7.40 -33.80
N SER A 52 6.47 -7.93 -33.90
CA SER A 52 5.24 -7.13 -33.89
C SER A 52 4.60 -7.00 -32.50
N THR A 53 5.31 -7.42 -31.46
CA THR A 53 4.85 -7.37 -30.07
C THR A 53 5.91 -6.77 -29.16
N GLY A 54 5.51 -6.25 -28.00
CA GLY A 54 6.43 -5.72 -27.01
C GLY A 54 5.77 -5.41 -25.68
N THR A 55 6.52 -4.77 -24.81
CA THR A 55 6.00 -4.26 -23.53
C THR A 55 6.31 -2.78 -23.35
N VAL A 56 5.45 -2.08 -22.62
CA VAL A 56 5.59 -0.64 -22.35
C VAL A 56 5.33 -0.32 -20.88
N ALA A 57 5.97 0.75 -20.42
CA ALA A 57 5.59 1.46 -19.22
C ALA A 57 4.62 2.60 -19.56
N VAL A 58 3.58 2.79 -18.76
CA VAL A 58 2.64 3.90 -18.90
C VAL A 58 3.00 5.06 -17.96
N GLY A 59 2.87 6.28 -18.43
CA GLY A 59 2.87 7.49 -17.62
C GLY A 59 1.95 8.54 -18.22
N ARG A 60 1.99 9.75 -17.68
CA ARG A 60 1.23 10.88 -18.19
C ARG A 60 1.84 11.43 -19.48
N SER A 61 0.99 11.94 -20.35
CA SER A 61 1.40 12.87 -21.40
C SER A 61 1.87 14.20 -20.78
N VAL A 62 2.87 14.84 -21.41
CA VAL A 62 3.43 16.15 -20.98
C VAL A 62 2.86 17.31 -21.82
N MET A 63 1.97 17.01 -22.76
CA MET A 63 1.37 18.03 -23.64
C MET A 63 0.49 18.98 -22.82
N ALA A 64 0.74 20.28 -22.95
CA ALA A 64 0.04 21.33 -22.23
C ALA A 64 -1.45 21.32 -22.59
N GLY A 65 -2.29 20.80 -21.69
CA GLY A 65 -3.75 20.70 -21.88
C GLY A 65 -4.35 19.39 -21.38
N TYR A 66 -3.57 18.30 -21.41
CA TYR A 66 -4.04 16.96 -21.02
C TYR A 66 -3.77 16.71 -19.53
N ASN A 67 -4.60 17.35 -18.69
CA ASN A 67 -4.59 17.08 -17.25
C ASN A 67 -5.34 15.79 -16.97
N ILE A 68 -4.60 14.71 -16.71
CA ILE A 68 -5.19 13.51 -16.14
C ILE A 68 -5.86 13.85 -14.80
N SER A 69 -7.16 13.56 -14.69
CA SER A 69 -8.01 13.96 -13.58
C SER A 69 -9.17 12.99 -13.37
N GLY A 70 -9.78 13.06 -12.19
CA GLY A 70 -10.89 12.19 -11.83
C GLY A 70 -10.43 10.75 -11.65
N ASN A 71 -11.26 9.82 -12.09
CA ASN A 71 -11.02 8.39 -12.01
C ASN A 71 -10.40 7.92 -13.32
N ILE A 72 -9.29 7.18 -13.26
CA ILE A 72 -8.64 6.65 -14.45
C ILE A 72 -8.54 5.14 -14.40
N THR A 73 -8.60 4.54 -15.59
CA THR A 73 -8.27 3.13 -15.81
C THR A 73 -7.07 3.09 -16.73
N ILE A 74 -5.97 2.48 -16.28
CA ILE A 74 -4.78 2.29 -17.10
C ILE A 74 -5.10 1.20 -18.15
N PRO A 75 -4.82 1.43 -19.44
CA PRO A 75 -5.06 0.42 -20.46
C PRO A 75 -4.08 -0.75 -20.30
N SER A 76 -4.53 -1.97 -20.60
CA SER A 76 -3.67 -3.17 -20.53
C SER A 76 -2.78 -3.37 -21.76
N SER A 77 -3.02 -2.59 -22.82
CA SER A 77 -2.23 -2.61 -24.05
C SER A 77 -2.26 -1.25 -24.75
N ALA A 78 -1.23 -0.98 -25.55
CA ALA A 78 -1.14 0.18 -26.44
C ALA A 78 -0.61 -0.27 -27.82
N SER A 79 -0.82 0.50 -28.88
CA SER A 79 -0.28 0.19 -30.21
C SER A 79 0.44 1.39 -30.83
N ASN A 80 1.55 1.14 -31.52
CA ASN A 80 2.26 2.16 -32.28
C ASN A 80 2.82 1.56 -33.58
N ASN A 81 2.54 2.21 -34.72
CA ASN A 81 3.05 1.81 -36.04
C ASN A 81 2.88 0.30 -36.38
N GLY A 82 1.75 -0.30 -35.97
CA GLY A 82 1.44 -1.71 -36.21
C GLY A 82 2.07 -2.70 -35.23
N ILE A 83 2.81 -2.23 -34.23
CA ILE A 83 3.33 -3.03 -33.11
C ILE A 83 2.35 -2.94 -31.94
N ARG A 84 2.02 -4.08 -31.35
CA ARG A 84 1.14 -4.16 -30.17
C ARG A 84 1.97 -4.35 -28.91
N TYR A 85 1.80 -3.44 -27.95
CA TYR A 85 2.48 -3.48 -26.67
C TYR A 85 1.53 -3.88 -25.55
N ARG A 86 1.99 -4.74 -24.65
CA ARG A 86 1.33 -4.99 -23.36
C ARG A 86 1.83 -3.96 -22.35
N VAL A 87 0.93 -3.35 -21.59
CA VAL A 87 1.30 -2.40 -20.53
C VAL A 87 1.69 -3.21 -19.30
N THR A 88 2.98 -3.27 -19.00
CA THR A 88 3.53 -4.10 -17.91
C THR A 88 4.09 -3.29 -16.75
N ALA A 89 4.23 -1.98 -16.90
CA ALA A 89 4.72 -1.13 -15.82
C ALA A 89 4.02 0.22 -15.80
N ILE A 90 4.00 0.84 -14.63
CA ILE A 90 3.80 2.28 -14.47
C ILE A 90 5.18 2.90 -14.38
N ALA A 91 5.46 3.87 -15.24
CA ALA A 91 6.76 4.52 -15.33
C ALA A 91 7.13 5.25 -14.02
N ALA A 92 8.42 5.39 -13.77
CA ALA A 92 8.91 6.31 -12.74
C ALA A 92 8.42 7.73 -13.03
N ASP A 93 8.02 8.46 -11.97
CA ASP A 93 7.34 9.75 -12.03
C ASP A 93 6.05 9.75 -12.89
N GLY A 94 5.50 8.58 -13.25
CA GLY A 94 4.50 8.41 -14.31
C GLY A 94 3.27 9.31 -14.13
N PHE A 95 2.74 9.39 -12.92
CA PHE A 95 1.61 10.25 -12.53
C PHE A 95 1.98 11.21 -11.40
N ARG A 96 3.25 11.56 -11.24
CA ARG A 96 3.69 12.45 -10.16
C ARG A 96 2.98 13.82 -10.19
N GLY A 97 2.56 14.28 -9.02
CA GLY A 97 1.97 15.61 -8.81
C GLY A 97 0.64 15.80 -9.53
N ARG A 98 -0.16 14.74 -9.69
CA ARG A 98 -1.48 14.81 -10.32
C ARG A 98 -2.56 15.04 -9.28
N ASP A 99 -2.62 16.27 -8.77
CA ASP A 99 -3.55 16.67 -7.72
C ASP A 99 -5.03 16.61 -8.12
N LYS A 100 -5.37 16.39 -9.39
CA LYS A 100 -6.78 16.20 -9.80
C LYS A 100 -7.16 14.73 -9.94
N LEU A 101 -6.23 13.81 -9.75
CA LEU A 101 -6.47 12.38 -9.80
C LEU A 101 -7.17 11.95 -8.51
N ILE A 102 -8.24 11.17 -8.63
CA ILE A 102 -9.10 10.73 -7.53
C ILE A 102 -8.97 9.22 -7.31
N SER A 103 -8.96 8.43 -8.37
CA SER A 103 -8.74 6.98 -8.28
C SER A 103 -8.03 6.42 -9.50
N VAL A 104 -7.37 5.28 -9.31
CA VAL A 104 -6.63 4.57 -10.37
C VAL A 104 -6.95 3.09 -10.32
N THR A 105 -7.46 2.54 -11.42
CA THR A 105 -7.54 1.10 -11.66
C THR A 105 -6.33 0.67 -12.50
N ILE A 106 -5.51 -0.22 -11.94
CA ILE A 106 -4.33 -0.78 -12.59
C ILE A 106 -4.70 -2.16 -13.15
N PRO A 107 -4.47 -2.45 -14.45
CA PRO A 107 -4.83 -3.74 -15.03
C PRO A 107 -3.85 -4.85 -14.60
N ASP A 108 -4.32 -6.10 -14.56
CA ASP A 108 -3.54 -7.32 -14.26
C ASP A 108 -2.33 -7.56 -15.20
N SER A 109 -2.19 -6.73 -16.22
CA SER A 109 -0.99 -6.75 -17.05
C SER A 109 0.23 -6.12 -16.39
N VAL A 110 0.02 -5.23 -15.42
CA VAL A 110 1.10 -4.50 -14.76
C VAL A 110 1.75 -5.38 -13.69
N THR A 111 3.07 -5.48 -13.75
CA THR A 111 3.91 -6.17 -12.76
C THR A 111 4.72 -5.21 -11.91
N THR A 112 4.90 -3.96 -12.38
CA THR A 112 5.79 -2.98 -11.76
C THR A 112 5.13 -1.61 -11.62
N ILE A 113 5.15 -1.04 -10.41
CA ILE A 113 4.85 0.37 -10.16
C ILE A 113 6.17 1.09 -9.92
N GLY A 114 6.51 2.08 -10.75
CA GLY A 114 7.79 2.78 -10.70
C GLY A 114 8.00 3.66 -9.46
N GLU A 115 9.24 4.10 -9.27
CA GLU A 115 9.60 5.11 -8.27
C GLU A 115 8.81 6.41 -8.49
N ASP A 116 8.34 7.02 -7.41
CA ASP A 116 7.55 8.26 -7.44
C ASP A 116 6.29 8.20 -8.35
N ALA A 117 5.82 7.01 -8.75
CA ALA A 117 4.78 6.86 -9.77
C ALA A 117 3.52 7.69 -9.50
N PHE A 118 3.06 7.77 -8.26
CA PHE A 118 1.93 8.59 -7.82
C PHE A 118 2.32 9.63 -6.76
N CYS A 119 3.61 9.91 -6.62
CA CYS A 119 4.13 10.86 -5.63
C CYS A 119 3.43 12.22 -5.74
N ASN A 120 2.97 12.75 -4.62
CA ASN A 120 2.18 13.98 -4.48
C ASN A 120 0.91 14.01 -5.35
N CYS A 121 0.22 12.89 -5.57
CA CYS A 121 -1.16 12.94 -6.04
C CYS A 121 -2.07 13.25 -4.85
N ALA A 122 -2.16 14.51 -4.43
CA ALA A 122 -2.70 14.86 -3.12
C ALA A 122 -4.19 14.50 -2.91
N ASN A 123 -4.97 14.43 -3.98
CA ASN A 123 -6.40 14.08 -3.96
C ASN A 123 -6.68 12.62 -4.36
N LEU A 124 -5.64 11.79 -4.56
CA LEU A 124 -5.82 10.37 -4.84
C LEU A 124 -6.38 9.69 -3.59
N GLN A 125 -7.55 9.05 -3.73
CA GLN A 125 -8.30 8.43 -2.64
C GLN A 125 -8.18 6.91 -2.62
N THR A 126 -8.16 6.29 -3.80
CA THR A 126 -8.08 4.82 -3.94
C THR A 126 -7.19 4.42 -5.11
N VAL A 127 -6.51 3.28 -4.95
CA VAL A 127 -5.73 2.63 -6.00
C VAL A 127 -5.97 1.14 -5.90
N GLU A 128 -6.44 0.53 -6.98
CA GLU A 128 -6.58 -0.93 -7.07
C GLU A 128 -5.27 -1.50 -7.61
N ILE A 129 -4.50 -2.17 -6.74
CA ILE A 129 -3.23 -2.82 -7.10
C ILE A 129 -3.53 -4.32 -7.35
N PRO A 130 -3.39 -4.82 -8.58
CA PRO A 130 -3.68 -6.22 -8.89
C PRO A 130 -2.59 -7.17 -8.38
N ASP A 131 -2.96 -8.44 -8.16
CA ASP A 131 -2.07 -9.52 -7.72
C ASP A 131 -0.88 -9.79 -8.64
N SER A 132 -0.92 -9.27 -9.88
CA SER A 132 0.19 -9.35 -10.82
C SER A 132 1.37 -8.45 -10.44
N VAL A 133 1.17 -7.43 -9.59
CA VAL A 133 2.22 -6.50 -9.18
C VAL A 133 3.18 -7.19 -8.22
N THR A 134 4.44 -7.31 -8.63
CA THR A 134 5.51 -7.91 -7.80
C THR A 134 6.51 -6.87 -7.30
N THR A 135 6.47 -5.66 -7.85
CA THR A 135 7.47 -4.62 -7.54
C THR A 135 6.81 -3.25 -7.46
N ILE A 136 7.06 -2.55 -6.35
CA ILE A 136 6.67 -1.17 -6.14
C ILE A 136 7.95 -0.37 -5.84
N GLY A 137 8.11 0.77 -6.52
CA GLY A 137 9.27 1.65 -6.37
C GLY A 137 9.19 2.53 -5.11
N ASN A 138 10.32 3.10 -4.74
CA ASN A 138 10.41 4.05 -3.63
C ASN A 138 9.43 5.22 -3.83
N SER A 139 8.87 5.70 -2.73
CA SER A 139 7.99 6.88 -2.71
C SER A 139 6.79 6.82 -3.66
N ALA A 140 6.39 5.63 -4.13
CA ALA A 140 5.36 5.50 -5.16
C ALA A 140 4.04 6.20 -4.80
N PHE A 141 3.67 6.24 -3.51
CA PHE A 141 2.48 6.95 -3.00
C PHE A 141 2.85 8.04 -1.97
N TYR A 142 4.09 8.53 -1.98
CA TYR A 142 4.52 9.61 -1.09
C TYR A 142 3.59 10.81 -1.24
N GLY A 143 3.08 11.38 -0.14
CA GLY A 143 2.30 12.61 -0.17
C GLY A 143 0.91 12.48 -0.82
N CYS A 144 0.40 11.26 -1.03
CA CYS A 144 -1.01 11.03 -1.38
C CYS A 144 -1.92 11.31 -0.17
N HIS A 145 -2.08 12.59 0.17
CA HIS A 145 -2.73 13.02 1.41
C HIS A 145 -4.16 12.48 1.61
N SER A 146 -4.89 12.24 0.53
CA SER A 146 -6.29 11.77 0.57
C SER A 146 -6.45 10.25 0.44
N LEU A 147 -5.35 9.49 0.29
CA LEU A 147 -5.40 8.04 0.15
C LEU A 147 -5.83 7.46 1.49
N SER A 148 -7.07 6.94 1.56
CA SER A 148 -7.67 6.48 2.82
C SER A 148 -7.54 4.97 3.02
N SER A 149 -7.51 4.21 1.93
CA SER A 149 -7.44 2.76 1.95
C SER A 149 -6.51 2.22 0.87
N ILE A 150 -5.76 1.17 1.20
CA ILE A 150 -4.93 0.46 0.23
C ILE A 150 -4.80 -1.02 0.58
N GLU A 151 -4.81 -1.86 -0.45
CA GLU A 151 -4.50 -3.28 -0.35
C GLU A 151 -3.19 -3.55 -1.08
N ILE A 152 -2.22 -4.13 -0.38
CA ILE A 152 -0.96 -4.58 -0.96
C ILE A 152 -1.08 -6.09 -1.23
N PRO A 153 -0.97 -6.54 -2.49
CA PRO A 153 -1.12 -7.94 -2.81
C PRO A 153 0.02 -8.78 -2.24
N GLY A 154 -0.25 -10.06 -1.96
CA GLY A 154 0.73 -11.02 -1.41
C GLY A 154 1.91 -11.33 -2.35
N SER A 155 1.88 -10.87 -3.59
CA SER A 155 2.99 -10.92 -4.55
C SER A 155 4.09 -9.89 -4.27
N VAL A 156 3.83 -8.88 -3.43
CA VAL A 156 4.80 -7.83 -3.07
C VAL A 156 5.59 -8.23 -1.83
N SER A 157 6.91 -8.35 -1.98
CA SER A 157 7.79 -8.79 -0.89
C SER A 157 8.30 -7.67 0.01
N ILE A 158 8.36 -6.44 -0.49
CA ILE A 158 8.97 -5.30 0.20
C ILE A 158 8.03 -4.09 0.06
N LEU A 159 7.72 -3.44 1.19
CA LEU A 159 7.20 -2.08 1.20
C LEU A 159 8.40 -1.12 1.16
N PRO A 160 8.68 -0.45 0.03
CA PRO A 160 9.91 0.29 -0.21
C PRO A 160 10.01 1.59 0.59
N TYR A 161 11.17 2.25 0.47
CA TYR A 161 11.46 3.51 1.15
C TYR A 161 10.35 4.54 0.88
N GLN A 162 9.80 5.11 1.96
CA GLN A 162 8.78 6.17 1.92
C GLN A 162 7.50 5.83 1.15
N LEU A 163 7.17 4.55 0.96
CA LEU A 163 6.05 4.11 0.10
C LEU A 163 4.77 4.94 0.30
N PHE A 164 4.30 5.04 1.55
CA PHE A 164 3.09 5.78 1.94
C PHE A 164 3.40 6.99 2.82
N ARG A 165 4.64 7.50 2.79
CA ARG A 165 5.02 8.61 3.68
C ARG A 165 4.12 9.82 3.45
N SER A 166 3.58 10.39 4.53
CA SER A 166 2.61 11.50 4.49
C SER A 166 1.27 11.17 3.81
N CYS A 167 0.86 9.89 3.72
CA CYS A 167 -0.53 9.54 3.42
C CYS A 167 -1.40 9.80 4.65
N LYS A 168 -1.79 11.07 4.84
CA LYS A 168 -2.38 11.56 6.10
C LYS A 168 -3.78 11.04 6.37
N ALA A 169 -4.54 10.67 5.34
CA ALA A 169 -5.88 10.10 5.48
C ALA A 169 -5.89 8.56 5.58
N LEU A 170 -4.72 7.90 5.50
CA LEU A 170 -4.64 6.44 5.43
C LEU A 170 -5.07 5.81 6.75
N THR A 171 -6.19 5.08 6.73
CA THR A 171 -6.79 4.39 7.87
C THR A 171 -6.82 2.88 7.67
N ASP A 172 -7.11 2.43 6.45
CA ASP A 172 -7.38 1.03 6.14
C ASP A 172 -6.28 0.44 5.26
N VAL A 173 -5.36 -0.31 5.86
CA VAL A 173 -4.24 -0.93 5.17
C VAL A 173 -4.35 -2.45 5.31
N VAL A 174 -4.40 -3.14 4.17
CA VAL A 174 -4.30 -4.59 4.11
C VAL A 174 -2.96 -4.96 3.50
N LEU A 175 -2.18 -5.75 4.23
CA LEU A 175 -0.87 -6.26 3.78
C LEU A 175 -1.01 -7.74 3.45
N GLY A 176 -0.66 -8.13 2.23
CA GLY A 176 -0.62 -9.53 1.84
C GLY A 176 0.49 -10.30 2.54
N ASP A 177 0.28 -11.61 2.72
CA ASP A 177 1.18 -12.54 3.46
C ASP A 177 2.56 -12.77 2.81
N GLY A 178 2.87 -12.10 1.69
CA GLY A 178 4.20 -12.12 1.08
C GLY A 178 5.12 -11.00 1.55
N VAL A 179 4.60 -10.00 2.28
CA VAL A 179 5.40 -8.85 2.73
C VAL A 179 6.41 -9.33 3.78
N THR A 180 7.69 -9.16 3.47
CA THR A 180 8.81 -9.56 4.35
C THR A 180 9.52 -8.37 5.00
N ILE A 181 9.50 -7.20 4.33
CA ILE A 181 10.23 -6.01 4.79
C ILE A 181 9.32 -4.79 4.75
N ILE A 182 9.25 -4.08 5.87
CA ILE A 182 8.69 -2.73 5.96
C ILE A 182 9.85 -1.75 6.00
N ALA A 183 10.18 -1.14 4.86
CA ALA A 183 11.38 -0.32 4.73
C ALA A 183 11.26 1.03 5.45
N GLN A 184 12.36 1.78 5.40
CA GLN A 184 12.45 3.06 6.09
C GLN A 184 11.32 3.99 5.67
N ASP A 185 10.68 4.61 6.67
CA ASP A 185 9.62 5.60 6.48
C ASP A 185 8.39 5.10 5.69
N ALA A 186 8.21 3.77 5.49
CA ALA A 186 7.14 3.23 4.65
C ALA A 186 5.75 3.76 5.02
N PHE A 187 5.46 3.96 6.31
CA PHE A 187 4.25 4.57 6.86
C PHE A 187 4.53 5.83 7.70
N GLY A 188 5.65 6.51 7.45
CA GLY A 188 6.00 7.72 8.17
C GLY A 188 4.98 8.83 7.95
N PHE A 189 4.57 9.54 9.01
CA PHE A 189 3.58 10.63 8.97
C PHE A 189 2.18 10.21 8.48
N CYS A 190 1.83 8.92 8.57
CA CYS A 190 0.46 8.43 8.39
C CYS A 190 -0.39 8.73 9.63
N SER A 191 -0.73 10.00 9.82
CA SER A 191 -1.36 10.54 11.05
C SER A 191 -2.81 10.09 11.30
N SER A 192 -3.42 9.33 10.40
CA SER A 192 -4.74 8.71 10.60
C SER A 192 -4.67 7.19 10.75
N LEU A 193 -3.49 6.58 10.62
CA LEU A 193 -3.33 5.14 10.74
C LEU A 193 -3.34 4.75 12.23
N THR A 194 -4.49 4.27 12.73
CA THR A 194 -4.69 3.89 14.14
C THR A 194 -4.45 2.41 14.41
N HIS A 195 -4.63 1.57 13.39
CA HIS A 195 -4.44 0.12 13.45
C HIS A 195 -3.71 -0.36 12.20
N LEU A 196 -2.88 -1.39 12.38
CA LEU A 196 -2.25 -2.12 11.29
C LEU A 196 -1.94 -3.54 11.76
N THR A 197 -2.38 -4.53 10.99
CA THR A 197 -1.97 -5.92 11.17
C THR A 197 -0.67 -6.13 10.39
N ILE A 198 0.39 -6.54 11.07
CA ILE A 198 1.66 -6.93 10.45
C ILE A 198 1.58 -8.43 10.15
N PRO A 199 1.76 -8.90 8.90
CA PRO A 199 1.76 -10.32 8.57
C PRO A 199 2.93 -11.07 9.21
N ASP A 200 2.74 -12.36 9.52
CA ASP A 200 3.75 -13.28 10.09
C ASP A 200 4.95 -13.53 9.15
N SER A 201 4.87 -13.10 7.90
CA SER A 201 5.97 -13.15 6.95
C SER A 201 7.00 -12.04 7.17
N VAL A 202 6.66 -10.97 7.92
CA VAL A 202 7.54 -9.82 8.11
C VAL A 202 8.73 -10.19 9.00
N THR A 203 9.94 -9.98 8.50
CA THR A 203 11.19 -10.21 9.23
C THR A 203 11.89 -8.93 9.65
N ASP A 204 11.66 -7.82 8.94
CA ASP A 204 12.39 -6.57 9.17
C ASP A 204 11.45 -5.36 9.14
N ILE A 205 11.44 -4.62 10.24
CA ILE A 205 10.79 -3.31 10.35
C ILE A 205 11.89 -2.27 10.46
N VAL A 206 12.11 -1.49 9.41
CA VAL A 206 13.29 -0.63 9.28
C VAL A 206 13.07 0.73 9.98
N GLN A 207 14.13 1.53 10.10
CA GLN A 207 14.12 2.80 10.81
C GLN A 207 12.97 3.72 10.37
N TYR A 208 12.34 4.41 11.33
CA TYR A 208 11.23 5.34 11.08
C TYR A 208 9.99 4.75 10.38
N ALA A 209 9.85 3.43 10.25
CA ALA A 209 8.78 2.79 9.49
C ALA A 209 7.38 3.35 9.81
N PHE A 210 7.08 3.62 11.09
CA PHE A 210 5.78 4.11 11.57
C PHE A 210 5.86 5.46 12.28
N GLN A 211 6.93 6.25 12.06
CA GLN A 211 7.07 7.52 12.78
C GLN A 211 5.89 8.45 12.56
N TYR A 212 5.46 9.20 13.59
CA TYR A 212 4.32 10.12 13.51
C TYR A 212 2.99 9.47 13.05
N SER A 213 2.84 8.15 13.19
CA SER A 213 1.55 7.48 12.99
C SER A 213 0.65 7.66 14.21
N ALA A 214 -0.66 7.44 14.02
CA ALA A 214 -1.66 7.52 15.09
C ALA A 214 -1.94 6.16 15.75
N LEU A 215 -1.04 5.18 15.57
CA LEU A 215 -1.22 3.82 16.07
C LEU A 215 -1.52 3.84 17.57
N GLU A 216 -2.60 3.17 17.97
CA GLU A 216 -3.00 3.06 19.38
C GLU A 216 -2.38 1.82 20.04
N SER A 217 -2.35 0.72 19.29
CA SER A 217 -1.63 -0.49 19.64
C SER A 217 -1.11 -1.20 18.41
N ILE A 218 -0.07 -2.03 18.58
CA ILE A 218 0.46 -2.84 17.49
C ILE A 218 1.02 -4.17 18.01
N VAL A 219 0.82 -5.22 17.22
CA VAL A 219 1.43 -6.53 17.43
C VAL A 219 2.66 -6.65 16.55
N ILE A 220 3.77 -7.08 17.13
CA ILE A 220 5.03 -7.38 16.45
C ILE A 220 5.14 -8.91 16.37
N PRO A 221 4.95 -9.51 15.18
CA PRO A 221 4.97 -10.95 15.01
C PRO A 221 6.30 -11.58 15.44
N ALA A 222 6.25 -12.85 15.82
CA ALA A 222 7.44 -13.61 16.27
C ALA A 222 8.52 -13.76 15.18
N SER A 223 8.15 -13.57 13.91
CA SER A 223 9.04 -13.58 12.75
C SER A 223 9.97 -12.37 12.66
N VAL A 224 9.63 -11.25 13.33
CA VAL A 224 10.38 -10.00 13.25
C VAL A 224 11.72 -10.16 13.95
N LYS A 225 12.80 -10.08 13.17
CA LYS A 225 14.19 -10.21 13.62
C LYS A 225 14.81 -8.85 13.90
N THR A 226 14.47 -7.83 13.13
CA THR A 226 15.03 -6.48 13.28
C THR A 226 13.93 -5.44 13.45
N LEU A 227 14.13 -4.55 14.43
CA LEU A 227 13.29 -3.41 14.70
C LEU A 227 14.12 -2.12 14.72
N GLY A 228 14.05 -1.39 13.62
CA GLY A 228 14.91 -0.27 13.30
C GLY A 228 14.78 0.92 14.25
N LYS A 229 15.81 1.76 14.23
CA LYS A 229 15.85 3.00 15.01
C LYS A 229 14.63 3.88 14.73
N ASN A 230 14.00 4.37 15.80
CA ASN A 230 12.87 5.27 15.79
C ASN A 230 11.66 4.75 15.00
N ALA A 231 11.51 3.42 14.87
CA ALA A 231 10.39 2.81 14.16
C ALA A 231 9.03 3.38 14.59
N PHE A 232 8.88 3.73 15.87
CA PHE A 232 7.65 4.29 16.45
C PHE A 232 7.88 5.66 17.11
N THR A 233 8.85 6.47 16.62
CA THR A 233 9.03 7.83 17.17
C THR A 233 7.79 8.69 16.95
N ASP A 234 7.46 9.52 17.93
CA ASP A 234 6.34 10.47 17.88
C ASP A 234 4.98 9.82 17.58
N CYS A 235 4.83 8.51 17.87
CA CYS A 235 3.54 7.83 17.89
C CYS A 235 2.81 8.20 19.18
N THR A 236 2.27 9.42 19.24
CA THR A 236 1.75 10.02 20.49
C THR A 236 0.47 9.37 21.01
N ASN A 237 -0.18 8.52 20.21
CA ASN A 237 -1.36 7.76 20.61
C ASN A 237 -1.03 6.33 21.04
N LEU A 238 0.23 5.90 20.90
CA LEU A 238 0.62 4.51 21.13
C LEU A 238 0.57 4.20 22.63
N GLN A 239 -0.38 3.34 23.00
CA GLN A 239 -0.61 2.91 24.38
C GLN A 239 0.01 1.54 24.65
N SER A 240 0.06 0.66 23.66
CA SER A 240 0.50 -0.72 23.86
C SER A 240 1.24 -1.29 22.65
N VAL A 241 2.31 -2.02 22.90
CA VAL A 241 3.02 -2.83 21.89
C VAL A 241 3.10 -4.25 22.39
N TYR A 242 2.71 -5.22 21.56
CA TYR A 242 2.70 -6.64 21.90
C TYR A 242 3.73 -7.38 21.06
N PHE A 243 4.71 -8.02 21.69
CA PHE A 243 5.66 -8.89 21.01
C PHE A 243 5.22 -10.35 21.17
N GLU A 244 5.22 -11.10 20.07
CA GLU A 244 4.86 -12.52 20.07
C GLU A 244 6.06 -13.45 20.24
N GLY A 245 7.26 -12.99 19.89
CA GLY A 245 8.49 -13.79 19.90
C GLY A 245 9.60 -13.24 20.80
N ASP A 246 10.81 -13.70 20.50
CA ASP A 246 12.03 -13.19 21.10
C ASP A 246 12.19 -11.69 20.85
N MET A 247 12.98 -11.03 21.69
CA MET A 247 13.27 -9.63 21.51
C MET A 247 14.04 -9.44 20.18
N PRO A 248 13.55 -8.62 19.24
CA PRO A 248 14.25 -8.37 17.99
C PRO A 248 15.56 -7.62 18.22
N GLU A 249 16.47 -7.65 17.26
CA GLU A 249 17.61 -6.74 17.23
C GLU A 249 17.11 -5.31 17.01
N THR A 250 17.41 -4.41 17.96
CA THR A 250 16.84 -3.06 17.99
C THR A 250 17.87 -1.97 17.72
N GLY A 251 17.40 -0.85 17.16
CA GLY A 251 18.18 0.40 17.10
C GLY A 251 18.29 1.10 18.47
N TRP A 252 19.13 2.15 18.54
CA TRP A 252 19.44 2.92 19.76
C TRP A 252 18.21 3.52 20.49
N THR A 253 17.11 3.72 19.77
CA THR A 253 15.84 4.24 20.26
C THR A 253 14.71 3.64 19.42
N ILE A 254 13.60 3.21 20.02
CA ILE A 254 12.42 2.68 19.30
C ILE A 254 11.23 3.64 19.46
N TYR A 255 10.97 4.05 20.71
CA TYR A 255 9.82 4.87 21.15
C TYR A 255 10.25 6.26 21.63
N TRP A 256 10.93 7.05 20.80
CA TRP A 256 11.21 8.44 21.16
C TRP A 256 9.92 9.28 21.07
N ALA A 257 9.69 10.18 22.03
CA ALA A 257 8.49 11.04 22.07
C ALA A 257 7.12 10.30 22.01
N THR A 258 7.05 9.09 22.57
CA THR A 258 5.77 8.37 22.82
C THR A 258 5.22 8.67 24.22
N PRO A 259 3.96 8.34 24.52
CA PRO A 259 3.40 8.53 25.86
C PRO A 259 4.22 7.87 26.96
N GLU A 260 4.38 8.55 28.10
CA GLU A 260 4.99 7.94 29.30
C GLU A 260 4.17 6.75 29.83
N THR A 261 2.92 6.61 29.41
CA THR A 261 2.01 5.51 29.75
C THR A 261 2.16 4.29 28.83
N LEU A 262 2.95 4.37 27.75
CA LEU A 262 3.17 3.26 26.82
C LEU A 262 3.63 2.01 27.57
N LEU A 263 2.90 0.91 27.39
CA LEU A 263 3.20 -0.39 27.97
C LEU A 263 3.67 -1.36 26.87
N THR A 264 4.81 -2.00 27.09
CA THR A 264 5.32 -3.05 26.20
C THR A 264 5.07 -4.43 26.78
N TYR A 265 4.41 -5.26 26.01
CA TYR A 265 4.07 -6.63 26.35
C TYR A 265 5.01 -7.60 25.66
N TYR A 266 5.54 -8.56 26.42
CA TYR A 266 6.46 -9.58 25.91
C TYR A 266 6.05 -10.99 26.38
N PRO A 267 6.46 -12.07 25.69
CA PRO A 267 6.05 -13.42 26.05
C PRO A 267 6.58 -13.83 27.43
N THR A 268 5.69 -14.38 28.26
CA THR A 268 6.03 -14.84 29.61
C THR A 268 7.12 -15.92 29.58
N GLY A 269 8.18 -15.76 30.37
CA GLY A 269 9.29 -16.72 30.44
C GLY A 269 10.27 -16.65 29.27
N ASN A 270 10.22 -15.57 28.46
CA ASN A 270 11.16 -15.38 27.37
C ASN A 270 12.52 -14.87 27.87
N ALA A 271 13.55 -15.70 27.72
CA ALA A 271 14.89 -15.44 28.24
C ALA A 271 15.56 -14.18 27.64
N THR A 272 15.29 -13.85 26.38
CA THR A 272 15.88 -12.67 25.73
C THR A 272 15.32 -11.37 26.33
N TRP A 273 14.02 -11.33 26.58
CA TRP A 273 13.35 -10.22 27.24
C TRP A 273 13.75 -10.09 28.71
N GLU A 274 13.80 -11.19 29.45
CA GLU A 274 14.20 -11.17 30.87
C GLU A 274 15.62 -10.61 31.07
N ALA A 275 16.55 -10.90 30.16
CA ALA A 275 17.91 -10.36 30.20
C ALA A 275 17.93 -8.83 29.95
N GLU A 276 17.15 -8.37 28.98
CA GLU A 276 17.13 -6.97 28.53
C GLU A 276 16.37 -6.03 29.46
N ILE A 277 15.36 -6.55 30.15
CA ILE A 277 14.66 -5.83 31.21
C ILE A 277 15.55 -5.70 32.45
N LYS A 278 16.41 -6.69 32.71
CA LYS A 278 17.29 -6.66 33.88
C LYS A 278 18.45 -5.68 33.71
N ASP A 279 19.19 -5.81 32.61
CA ASP A 279 20.49 -5.16 32.42
C ASP A 279 20.62 -4.43 31.06
N GLY A 280 19.58 -4.44 30.22
CA GLY A 280 19.58 -3.91 28.85
C GLY A 280 18.79 -2.61 28.66
N MET A 281 18.41 -2.32 27.42
CA MET A 281 17.81 -1.02 27.04
C MET A 281 16.37 -0.83 27.53
N TRP A 282 15.76 -1.90 28.03
CA TRP A 282 14.36 -1.95 28.47
C TRP A 282 14.18 -1.79 29.97
N ARG A 283 15.27 -1.67 30.73
CA ARG A 283 15.27 -1.60 32.19
C ARG A 283 14.41 -0.48 32.77
N ASP A 284 14.37 0.67 32.11
CA ASP A 284 13.60 1.84 32.55
C ASP A 284 12.25 1.99 31.82
N ARG A 285 11.85 0.99 31.03
CA ARG A 285 10.59 1.00 30.28
C ARG A 285 9.49 0.31 31.09
N LYS A 286 8.24 0.75 30.89
CA LYS A 286 7.07 0.05 31.41
C LYS A 286 6.84 -1.20 30.56
N VAL A 287 7.09 -2.35 31.17
CA VAL A 287 6.94 -3.65 30.53
C VAL A 287 5.99 -4.54 31.34
N ALA A 288 5.27 -5.42 30.66
CA ALA A 288 4.40 -6.42 31.28
C ALA A 288 4.50 -7.75 30.53
N ASN A 289 4.29 -8.83 31.27
CA ASN A 289 4.16 -10.15 30.67
C ASN A 289 2.84 -10.24 29.91
N TRP A 290 2.87 -10.92 28.78
CA TRP A 290 1.67 -11.43 28.13
C TRP A 290 1.87 -12.88 27.72
N THR A 291 0.76 -13.58 27.53
CA THR A 291 0.76 -14.90 26.94
C THR A 291 0.22 -14.72 25.53
N PRO A 292 1.05 -14.77 24.48
CA PRO A 292 0.56 -14.76 23.11
C PRO A 292 -0.53 -15.83 22.97
N ALA A 293 -1.65 -15.47 22.35
CA ALA A 293 -2.70 -16.45 22.10
C ALA A 293 -2.07 -17.61 21.30
N PRO A 294 -2.27 -18.87 21.70
CA PRO A 294 -1.76 -19.99 20.92
C PRO A 294 -2.47 -19.99 19.56
N GLN A 295 -1.73 -19.82 18.45
CA GLN A 295 -2.26 -20.04 17.11
C GLN A 295 -1.87 -21.45 16.62
N PRO A 296 -2.74 -22.25 15.96
CA PRO A 296 -4.15 -22.03 15.59
C PRO A 296 -5.15 -22.94 16.35
N GLY A 297 -6.40 -22.47 16.52
CA GLY A 297 -7.54 -23.31 16.93
C GLY A 297 -8.73 -22.60 17.59
N ASN A 298 -8.55 -21.39 18.11
CA ASN A 298 -9.61 -20.59 18.73
C ASN A 298 -9.61 -19.17 18.14
N GLU A 299 -10.13 -19.03 16.93
CA GLU A 299 -10.28 -17.72 16.29
C GLU A 299 -11.47 -16.98 16.92
N ILE A 300 -11.28 -15.71 17.27
CA ILE A 300 -12.35 -14.75 17.52
C ILE A 300 -12.33 -13.78 16.34
N SER A 301 -13.43 -13.68 15.61
CA SER A 301 -13.61 -12.68 14.56
C SER A 301 -14.84 -11.83 14.82
N PHE A 302 -14.72 -10.55 14.47
CA PHE A 302 -15.78 -9.56 14.58
C PHE A 302 -16.27 -9.24 13.18
N THR A 303 -17.59 -9.16 12.99
CA THR A 303 -18.14 -8.46 11.83
C THR A 303 -18.34 -6.98 12.18
N PRO A 304 -18.13 -6.07 11.21
CA PRO A 304 -18.54 -4.67 11.37
C PRO A 304 -20.03 -4.60 11.75
N PRO A 305 -20.45 -3.64 12.60
CA PRO A 305 -21.84 -3.52 13.01
C PRO A 305 -22.75 -3.34 11.80
N ASP A 306 -23.84 -4.10 11.74
CA ASP A 306 -24.86 -3.94 10.70
C ASP A 306 -25.40 -2.49 10.74
N PRO A 307 -25.35 -1.74 9.63
CA PRO A 307 -25.63 -0.30 9.63
C PRO A 307 -27.11 0.05 9.82
N GLU A 308 -28.04 -0.89 9.65
CA GLU A 308 -29.48 -0.67 9.90
C GLU A 308 -29.89 -1.03 11.34
N THR A 309 -29.24 -2.03 11.93
CA THR A 309 -29.64 -2.61 13.21
C THR A 309 -28.68 -2.32 14.38
N GLY A 310 -27.42 -1.96 14.07
CA GLY A 310 -26.36 -1.72 15.05
C GLY A 310 -25.80 -2.99 15.69
N VAL A 311 -26.16 -4.17 15.16
CA VAL A 311 -25.78 -5.48 15.71
C VAL A 311 -24.38 -5.84 15.27
N LEU A 312 -23.54 -6.26 16.22
CA LEU A 312 -22.21 -6.82 15.96
C LEU A 312 -22.27 -8.34 16.17
N THR A 313 -21.78 -9.11 15.20
CA THR A 313 -21.71 -10.57 15.31
C THR A 313 -20.30 -10.99 15.70
N LEU A 314 -20.21 -11.78 16.76
CA LEU A 314 -18.96 -12.29 17.30
C LEU A 314 -18.88 -13.78 17.00
N THR A 315 -17.92 -14.18 16.15
CA THR A 315 -17.72 -15.59 15.80
C THR A 315 -16.53 -16.12 16.56
N PHE A 316 -16.71 -17.21 17.30
CA PHE A 316 -15.62 -17.85 18.02
C PHE A 316 -15.69 -19.37 17.97
N THR A 317 -14.54 -20.01 18.12
CA THR A 317 -14.41 -21.46 18.33
C THR A 317 -13.99 -21.70 19.79
N GLY A 318 -14.91 -22.19 20.65
CA GLY A 318 -14.66 -22.42 22.08
C GLY A 318 -15.91 -22.42 22.97
N THR A 319 -15.72 -22.43 24.30
CA THR A 319 -16.81 -22.27 25.29
C THR A 319 -16.83 -20.82 25.80
N LEU A 320 -17.99 -20.18 25.73
CA LEU A 320 -18.22 -18.81 26.21
C LEU A 320 -19.07 -18.84 27.47
N GLU A 321 -18.65 -18.08 28.48
CA GLU A 321 -19.44 -17.84 29.69
C GLU A 321 -19.83 -16.35 29.76
N GLU A 322 -21.09 -16.08 30.06
CA GLU A 322 -21.68 -14.72 30.12
C GLU A 322 -22.05 -14.36 31.57
N SER A 323 -21.91 -13.07 31.94
CA SER A 323 -22.40 -12.53 33.22
C SER A 323 -22.90 -11.08 33.09
N ASP A 324 -23.96 -10.76 33.84
CA ASP A 324 -24.49 -9.39 34.01
C ASP A 324 -23.80 -8.63 35.17
N ASP A 325 -23.06 -9.32 36.04
CA ASP A 325 -22.34 -8.77 37.19
C ASP A 325 -20.87 -9.24 37.18
N MET A 326 -19.94 -8.30 37.03
CA MET A 326 -18.50 -8.57 36.98
C MET A 326 -17.89 -8.79 38.38
N VAL A 327 -18.61 -8.44 39.44
CA VAL A 327 -18.15 -8.51 40.85
C VAL A 327 -18.58 -9.82 41.51
N ASN A 328 -19.78 -10.32 41.22
CA ASN A 328 -20.29 -11.61 41.73
C ASN A 328 -20.46 -12.62 40.60
N TRP A 329 -19.35 -13.26 40.22
CA TRP A 329 -19.31 -14.11 39.04
C TRP A 329 -20.03 -15.45 39.25
N THR A 330 -21.11 -15.69 38.49
CA THR A 330 -21.86 -16.97 38.48
C THR A 330 -22.08 -17.41 37.03
N PRO A 331 -21.44 -18.47 36.52
CA PRO A 331 -21.50 -18.82 35.11
C PRO A 331 -22.87 -19.38 34.70
N VAL A 332 -23.34 -19.04 33.49
CA VAL A 332 -24.46 -19.73 32.83
C VAL A 332 -23.90 -20.95 32.08
N PRO A 333 -24.21 -22.20 32.46
CA PRO A 333 -23.56 -23.36 31.87
C PRO A 333 -24.06 -23.71 30.45
N ASN A 334 -23.12 -24.09 29.57
CA ASN A 334 -23.34 -24.79 28.28
C ASN A 334 -23.84 -24.00 27.06
N ALA A 335 -23.43 -22.74 26.91
CA ALA A 335 -23.71 -21.96 25.71
C ALA A 335 -22.75 -22.33 24.55
N LYS A 336 -23.26 -22.85 23.43
CA LYS A 336 -22.48 -23.13 22.19
C LYS A 336 -23.22 -22.54 20.97
N GLY A 337 -22.57 -21.65 20.20
CA GLY A 337 -23.16 -21.04 18.99
C GLY A 337 -22.59 -19.66 18.64
N SER A 338 -23.13 -19.04 17.59
CA SER A 338 -22.93 -17.61 17.25
C SER A 338 -23.86 -16.77 18.11
N TYR A 339 -23.38 -15.63 18.61
CA TYR A 339 -24.17 -14.70 19.43
C TYR A 339 -24.22 -13.32 18.77
N ASP A 340 -25.43 -12.78 18.67
CA ASP A 340 -25.66 -11.39 18.30
C ASP A 340 -25.50 -10.51 19.53
N VAL A 341 -24.56 -9.57 19.51
CA VAL A 341 -24.37 -8.62 20.60
C VAL A 341 -25.12 -7.33 20.25
N ASP A 342 -26.25 -7.09 20.92
CA ASP A 342 -27.02 -5.85 20.77
C ASP A 342 -26.33 -4.72 21.57
N ILE A 343 -25.53 -3.90 20.89
CA ILE A 343 -24.80 -2.77 21.49
C ILE A 343 -25.73 -1.54 21.60
N LYS A 344 -26.93 -1.72 22.16
CA LYS A 344 -27.75 -0.57 22.55
C LYS A 344 -27.33 -0.07 23.93
N ALA A 345 -27.21 1.25 24.04
CA ALA A 345 -26.85 1.92 25.27
C ALA A 345 -27.81 1.52 26.41
N GLY A 346 -27.29 0.78 27.41
CA GLY A 346 -28.05 0.50 28.65
C GLY A 346 -27.78 -0.84 29.33
N GLN A 347 -27.17 -1.83 28.67
CA GLN A 347 -26.82 -3.11 29.30
C GLN A 347 -25.34 -3.44 29.08
N LYS A 348 -24.59 -3.66 30.16
CA LYS A 348 -23.21 -4.13 30.13
C LYS A 348 -23.20 -5.61 30.42
N LYS A 349 -23.09 -6.44 29.38
CA LYS A 349 -22.83 -7.88 29.51
C LYS A 349 -21.34 -8.14 29.37
N PHE A 350 -20.82 -9.03 30.20
CA PHE A 350 -19.41 -9.39 30.23
C PHE A 350 -19.27 -10.85 29.80
N TYR A 351 -18.32 -11.11 28.91
CA TYR A 351 -18.07 -12.44 28.38
C TYR A 351 -16.66 -12.90 28.75
N ARG A 352 -16.53 -14.19 29.09
CA ARG A 352 -15.26 -14.84 29.40
C ARG A 352 -15.11 -16.09 28.55
N PHE A 353 -13.95 -16.24 27.90
CA PHE A 353 -13.59 -17.48 27.22
C PHE A 353 -13.05 -18.49 28.23
N VAL A 354 -13.62 -19.70 28.21
CA VAL A 354 -13.14 -20.81 29.03
C VAL A 354 -12.64 -21.93 28.13
N LYS A 355 -11.44 -22.40 28.47
CA LYS A 355 -10.65 -23.41 27.75
C LYS A 355 -11.41 -24.69 27.48
#